data_AF-A0A8J7JPM8-F1
#
_entry.id   AF-A0A8J7JPM8-F1
#
_cell.length_a   1.000
_cell.length_b   1.000
_cell.length_c   1.000
_cell.angle_alpha   90.00
_cell.angle_beta   90.00
_cell.angle_gamma   90.00
#
_symmetry.space_group_name_H-M   'P 1'
#
loop_
_entity.id
_entity.type
_entity.pdbx_description
1 polymer ?
#
loop_
_entity_poly.entity_id
_entity_poly.type
_entity_poly.pdbx_seq_one_letter_code
_entity_poly.pdbx_strand_id
1 'polypeptide(L)' 'MTIEMLKQSYEEQLVKAGVEPQRAMEVAASITTEELALIGEIWADWAEVVRNTTDATLTSDFLDVN' A
#
# COMPACT_ATOMS: atom_id res chain seq x y z
N MET A 1 -9.44 4.43 -1.88
CA MET A 1 -8.15 5.10 -1.59
C MET A 1 -7.31 5.08 -2.86
N THR A 2 -6.47 6.09 -3.12
CA THR A 2 -5.51 6.02 -4.24
C THR A 2 -4.21 5.34 -3.79
N ILE A 3 -3.36 4.90 -4.74
CA ILE A 3 -2.04 4.32 -4.45
C ILE A 3 -1.18 5.27 -3.60
N GLU A 4 -1.32 6.59 -3.79
CA GLU A 4 -0.63 7.60 -2.98
C GLU A 4 -1.06 7.57 -1.51
N MET A 5 -2.36 7.37 -1.23
CA MET A 5 -2.85 7.23 0.15
C MET A 5 -2.34 5.95 0.80
N LEU A 6 -2.19 4.86 0.03
CA LEU A 6 -1.56 3.63 0.54
C LEU A 6 -0.08 3.86 0.85
N LYS A 7 0.67 4.53 -0.02
CA LYS A 7 2.08 4.86 0.26
C LYS A 7 2.23 5.70 1.52
N GLN A 8 1.35 6.69 1.70
CA GLN A 8 1.33 7.51 2.91
C GLN A 8 1.01 6.69 4.17
N SER A 9 -0.02 5.85 4.14
CA SER A 9 -0.31 4.97 5.28
C SER A 9 0.83 4.00 5.57
N TYR A 10 1.54 3.54 4.54
CA TYR A 10 2.68 2.64 4.69
C TYR A 10 3.87 3.36 5.35
N GLU A 11 4.17 4.59 4.91
CA GLU A 11 5.16 5.47 5.54
C GLU A 11 4.86 5.66 7.04
N GLU A 12 3.61 5.97 7.40
CA GLU A 12 3.20 6.14 8.79
C GLU A 12 3.41 4.88 9.63
N GLN A 13 3.16 3.70 9.06
CA GLN A 13 3.40 2.43 9.73
C GLN A 13 4.89 2.15 9.94
N LEU A 14 5.74 2.47 8.95
CA LEU A 14 7.19 2.36 9.08
C LEU A 14 7.72 3.26 10.21
N VAL A 15 7.23 4.51 10.29
CA VAL A 15 7.61 5.44 11.37
C VAL A 15 7.17 4.91 12.74
N LYS A 16 5.95 4.36 12.85
CA LYS A 16 5.45 3.74 14.09
C LYS A 16 6.27 2.50 14.51
N ALA A 17 6.76 1.74 13.53
CA ALA A 17 7.65 0.61 13.76
C ALA A 17 9.08 1.03 14.19
N GLY A 18 9.37 2.33 14.23
CA GLY A 18 10.66 2.88 14.64
C GLY A 18 11.64 3.09 13.49
N VAL A 19 11.19 2.99 12.24
CA VAL A 19 12.00 3.39 11.08
C VAL A 19 12.15 4.91 11.08
N GLU A 20 13.35 5.38 10.78
CA GLU A 20 13.61 6.82 10.66
C GLU A 20 12.68 7.44 9.61
N PRO A 21 12.05 8.60 9.87
CA PRO A 21 11.08 9.21 8.96
C PRO A 21 11.58 9.40 7.53
N GLN A 22 12.85 9.80 7.37
CA GLN A 22 13.44 10.03 6.06
C GLN A 22 13.55 8.73 5.26
N ARG A 23 13.98 7.66 5.92
CA ARG A 23 14.05 6.31 5.34
C ARG A 23 12.66 5.72 5.09
N ALA A 24 11.69 5.99 5.96
CA ALA A 24 10.30 5.57 5.76
C ALA A 24 9.71 6.20 4.49
N MET A 25 9.95 7.50 4.27
CA MET A 25 9.54 8.21 3.07
C MET A 25 10.19 7.64 1.80
N GLU A 26 11.50 7.38 1.83
CA GLU A 26 12.22 6.78 0.69
C GLU A 26 11.67 5.39 0.33
N VAL A 27 11.45 4.55 1.34
CA VAL A 27 10.91 3.19 1.14
C VAL A 27 9.47 3.26 0.62
N ALA A 28 8.61 4.10 1.19
CA ALA A 28 7.24 4.29 0.74
C ALA A 28 7.14 4.91 -0.67
N ALA A 29 8.10 5.74 -1.06
CA ALA A 29 8.18 6.27 -2.42
C ALA A 29 8.57 5.16 -3.42
N SER A 30 9.54 4.32 -3.06
CA SER A 30 10.10 3.26 -3.91
C SER A 30 9.23 2.00 -4.04
N ILE A 31 8.32 1.77 -3.10
CA ILE A 31 7.52 0.54 -3.06
C ILE A 31 6.50 0.48 -4.20
N THR A 32 6.32 -0.73 -4.73
CA THR A 32 5.35 -1.05 -5.78
C THR A 32 4.01 -1.50 -5.22
N THR A 33 2.97 -1.48 -6.06
CA THR A 33 1.62 -1.95 -5.68
C THR A 33 1.60 -3.45 -5.32
N GLU A 34 2.40 -4.26 -6.01
CA GLU A 34 2.56 -5.70 -5.71
C GLU A 34 3.19 -5.93 -4.33
N GLU A 35 4.24 -5.17 -4.00
CA GLU A 35 4.89 -5.26 -2.69
C GLU A 35 3.96 -4.78 -1.57
N LEU A 36 3.19 -3.70 -1.80
CA LEU A 36 2.18 -3.24 -0.85
C LEU A 36 1.08 -4.30 -0.61
N ALA A 37 0.70 -5.05 -1.65
CA ALA A 37 -0.25 -6.14 -1.53
C ALA A 37 0.33 -7.32 -0.74
N LEU A 38 1.60 -7.70 -1.01
CA LEU A 38 2.33 -8.72 -0.25
C LEU A 38 2.46 -8.39 1.23
N ILE A 39 2.73 -7.12 1.57
CA ILE A 39 2.74 -6.68 2.98
C ILE A 39 1.36 -6.87 3.61
N GLY A 40 0.28 -6.81 2.83
CA GLY A 40 -1.09 -7.07 3.28
C GLY A 40 -1.34 -8.52 3.63
N GLU A 41 -0.57 -9.44 3.08
CA GLU A 41 -0.64 -10.86 3.43
C GLU A 41 0.13 -11.15 4.74
N ILE A 42 1.14 -10.35 5.06
CA ILE A 42 2.04 -10.55 6.20
C ILE A 42 1.57 -9.78 7.45
N TRP A 43 1.02 -8.58 7.27
CA TRP A 43 0.51 -7.74 8.34
C TRP A 43 -1.01 -7.63 8.27
N ALA A 44 -1.70 -8.32 9.19
CA ALA A 44 -3.16 -8.34 9.25
C ALA A 44 -3.78 -6.93 9.41
N ASP A 45 -3.15 -6.05 10.19
CA ASP A 45 -3.53 -4.63 10.31
C ASP A 45 -3.39 -3.87 8.99
N TRP A 46 -2.40 -4.21 8.18
CA TRP A 46 -2.21 -3.63 6.84
C TRP A 46 -3.22 -4.20 5.83
N ALA A 47 -3.59 -5.47 5.97
CA ALA A 47 -4.59 -6.14 5.14
C ALA A 47 -5.96 -5.44 5.17
N GLU A 48 -6.33 -4.82 6.30
CA GLU A 48 -7.58 -4.05 6.42
C GLU A 48 -7.51 -2.73 5.63
N VAL A 49 -6.37 -2.04 5.67
CA VAL A 49 -6.11 -0.81 4.90
C VAL A 49 -6.09 -1.08 3.40
N VAL A 50 -5.49 -2.20 2.98
CA VAL A 50 -5.42 -2.62 1.57
C VAL A 50 -6.78 -3.05 1.04
N ARG A 51 -7.57 -3.84 1.80
CA ARG A 51 -8.90 -4.30 1.39
C ARG A 51 -9.87 -3.14 1.13
N ASN A 52 -9.81 -2.07 1.91
CA ASN A 52 -10.58 -0.84 1.66
C ASN A 52 -10.13 -0.06 0.41
N THR A 53 -9.01 -0.44 -0.18
CA THR A 53 -8.47 0.18 -1.40
C THR A 53 -8.83 -0.64 -2.65
N THR A 54 -8.80 -1.97 -2.56
CA THR A 54 -9.07 -2.89 -3.67
C THR A 54 -10.53 -2.83 -4.17
N ASP A 55 -11.47 -2.44 -3.32
CA ASP A 55 -12.90 -2.35 -3.69
C ASP A 55 -13.20 -1.20 -4.68
N ALA A 56 -12.29 -0.23 -4.84
CA ALA A 56 -12.55 1.00 -5.61
C ALA A 56 -11.78 1.12 -6.94
N THR A 57 -10.90 0.19 -7.32
CA THR A 57 -9.98 0.44 -8.47
C THR A 57 -9.69 -0.75 -9.38
N LEU A 58 -10.21 -1.97 -9.12
CA LEU A 58 -9.95 -3.12 -10.00
C LEU A 58 -11.03 -3.41 -11.06
N THR A 59 -12.10 -2.62 -11.16
CA THR A 59 -13.15 -2.86 -12.18
C THR A 59 -12.91 -2.18 -13.53
N SER A 60 -11.83 -1.42 -13.72
CA SER A 60 -11.65 -0.64 -14.96
C SER A 60 -10.45 -1.02 -15.84
N ASP A 61 -9.49 -1.80 -15.36
CA ASP A 61 -8.29 -2.16 -16.15
C ASP A 61 -8.20 -3.66 -16.49
N PHE A 62 -9.08 -4.50 -15.92
CA PHE A 62 -9.07 -5.95 -16.16
C PHE A 62 -10.06 -6.39 -17.27
N LEU A 63 -10.77 -5.46 -17.93
CA LEU A 63 -11.78 -5.77 -18.95
C LEU A 63 -11.43 -5.29 -20.38
N ASP A 64 -10.20 -4.83 -20.64
CA ASP A 64 -9.76 -4.47 -22.01
C ASP A 64 -8.81 -5.50 -22.64
N VAL A 65 -8.92 -6.77 -22.24
CA VAL A 65 -8.28 -7.90 -22.95
C VAL A 65 -9.24 -9.08 -23.03
N ASN A 66 -10.29 -8.95 -23.86
CA ASN A 66 -10.81 -10.03 -24.71
C ASN A 66 -11.75 -9.51 -25.81
#